data_AF-A0A151BQH0-F1
#
_entry.id   AF-A0A151BQH0-F1
#
_cell.length_a   1.000
_cell.length_b   1.000
_cell.length_c   1.000
_cell.angle_alpha   90.00
_cell.angle_beta   90.00
_cell.angle_gamma   90.00
#
_symmetry.space_group_name_H-M   'P 1'
#
loop_
_entity.id
_entity.type
_entity.pdbx_description
1 polymer ?
#
loop_
_entity_poly.entity_id
_entity_poly.type
_entity_poly.pdbx_seq_one_letter_code
_entity_poly.pdbx_strand_id
1 'polypeptide(L)'
;MGGFRAVLFDLGGTLIRTAPIPEIFLRILRSHGVQVSAVPDENIFPDFSELSPDSFRLPYIEFWRAYNMMILKKIGLRGDLKRLADALTEEWWDNAELEAYPEAHEVLDDLRGISLKTGIVSNGFQEDIREILRRTGLDGKFDVAVGVDDAGRPKPHAEIFSFALKKLGVKPHQSLFVGDDPEADYEGAEGAGLKPLLIDRDDRIDGSYRKIRDLREILDYL
;
A
#
# COMPACT_ATOMS: atom_id res chain seq x y z
N MET A 1 26.79 17.24 8.43
CA MET A 1 25.36 16.92 8.21
C MET A 1 25.31 15.43 7.91
N GLY A 2 24.56 14.66 8.69
CA GLY A 2 24.57 13.19 8.61
C GLY A 2 23.63 12.70 7.52
N GLY A 3 24.09 11.76 6.70
CA GLY A 3 23.32 11.14 5.63
C GLY A 3 22.09 10.37 6.11
N PHE A 4 21.40 9.73 5.16
CA PHE A 4 20.23 8.91 5.46
C PHE A 4 20.55 7.79 6.45
N ARG A 5 19.55 7.41 7.23
CA ARG A 5 19.60 6.29 8.19
C ARG A 5 18.50 5.26 7.94
N ALA A 6 17.48 5.63 7.16
CA ALA A 6 16.40 4.73 6.80
C ALA A 6 15.85 5.06 5.41
N VAL A 7 15.35 4.02 4.74
CA VAL A 7 14.48 4.13 3.57
C VAL A 7 13.16 3.43 3.92
N LEU A 8 12.06 4.16 3.81
CA LEU A 8 10.72 3.64 4.02
C LEU A 8 10.00 3.56 2.68
N PHE A 9 9.09 2.60 2.54
CA PHE A 9 8.42 2.28 1.29
C PHE A 9 6.92 2.19 1.46
N ASP A 10 6.17 2.61 0.44
CA ASP A 10 4.86 2.02 0.17
C ASP A 10 4.99 0.57 -0.37
N LEU A 11 3.87 -0.16 -0.47
CA LEU A 11 3.80 -1.48 -1.09
C LEU A 11 3.27 -1.45 -2.53
N GLY A 12 2.00 -1.11 -2.72
CA GLY A 12 1.27 -1.40 -3.95
C GLY A 12 1.56 -0.35 -5.01
N GLY A 13 2.10 -0.76 -6.16
CA GLY A 13 2.61 0.18 -7.15
C GLY A 13 4.07 0.56 -6.92
N THR A 14 4.58 0.37 -5.70
CA THR A 14 5.97 0.65 -5.32
C THR A 14 6.87 -0.58 -5.26
N LEU A 15 6.63 -1.54 -4.35
CA LEU A 15 7.42 -2.77 -4.17
C LEU A 15 6.76 -4.00 -4.81
N ILE A 16 5.43 -3.97 -4.90
CA ILE A 16 4.63 -5.06 -5.45
C ILE A 16 3.63 -4.51 -6.46
N ARG A 17 3.10 -5.40 -7.29
CA ARG A 17 1.96 -5.14 -8.16
C ARG A 17 0.94 -6.28 -8.04
N THR A 18 -0.28 -5.94 -8.39
CA THR A 18 -1.43 -6.86 -8.49
C THR A 18 -2.10 -6.65 -9.83
N ALA A 19 -3.01 -7.56 -10.19
CA ALA A 19 -4.02 -7.22 -11.18
C ALA A 19 -4.81 -5.97 -10.74
N PRO A 20 -5.40 -5.21 -11.68
CA PRO A 20 -6.24 -4.06 -11.34
C PRO A 20 -7.35 -4.46 -10.35
N ILE A 21 -7.59 -3.62 -9.34
CA ILE A 21 -8.56 -3.86 -8.26
C ILE A 21 -9.95 -4.26 -8.80
N PRO A 22 -10.51 -3.60 -9.84
CA PRO A 22 -11.79 -4.02 -10.42
C PRO A 22 -11.76 -5.44 -11.01
N GLU A 23 -10.64 -5.88 -11.57
CA GLU A 23 -10.51 -7.20 -12.18
C GLU A 23 -10.48 -8.32 -11.14
N ILE A 24 -9.76 -8.11 -10.03
CA ILE A 24 -9.72 -9.04 -8.89
C ILE A 24 -11.15 -9.21 -8.35
N PHE A 25 -11.82 -8.08 -8.11
CA PHE A 25 -13.19 -8.05 -7.60
C PHE A 25 -14.16 -8.82 -8.49
N LEU A 26 -14.10 -8.60 -9.82
CA LEU A 26 -14.96 -9.30 -10.79
C LEU A 26 -14.63 -10.78 -10.94
N ARG A 27 -13.37 -11.18 -10.77
CA ARG A 27 -12.96 -12.58 -10.82
C ARG A 27 -13.65 -13.38 -9.72
N ILE A 28 -13.61 -12.86 -8.50
CA ILE A 28 -14.27 -13.46 -7.33
C ILE A 28 -15.78 -13.45 -7.51
N LEU A 29 -16.39 -12.34 -7.93
CA LEU A 29 -17.83 -12.32 -8.17
C LEU A 29 -18.28 -13.36 -9.21
N ARG A 30 -17.52 -13.53 -10.30
CA ARG A 30 -17.81 -14.53 -11.33
C ARG A 30 -17.65 -15.96 -10.81
N SER A 31 -16.66 -16.25 -9.96
CA SER A 31 -16.50 -17.59 -9.35
C SER A 31 -17.71 -17.98 -8.50
N HIS A 32 -18.41 -16.98 -7.92
CA HIS A 32 -19.65 -17.17 -7.17
C HIS A 32 -20.94 -16.99 -7.99
N GLY A 33 -20.85 -17.04 -9.32
CA GLY A 33 -22.01 -17.00 -10.22
C GLY A 33 -22.65 -15.62 -10.38
N VAL A 34 -21.99 -14.55 -9.97
CA VAL A 34 -22.46 -13.17 -10.15
C VAL A 34 -21.93 -12.63 -11.47
N GLN A 35 -22.83 -12.29 -12.39
CA GLN A 35 -22.48 -11.58 -13.61
C GLN A 35 -22.68 -10.07 -13.41
N VAL A 36 -21.60 -9.32 -13.58
CA VAL A 36 -21.63 -7.85 -13.60
C VAL A 36 -21.43 -7.40 -15.04
N SER A 37 -22.33 -6.57 -15.56
CA SER A 37 -22.40 -6.21 -16.97
C SER A 37 -21.28 -5.28 -17.45
N ALA A 38 -20.56 -4.62 -16.54
CA ALA A 38 -19.45 -3.74 -16.83
C ALA A 38 -18.41 -3.82 -15.71
N VAL A 39 -17.15 -3.55 -16.06
CA VAL A 39 -16.08 -3.40 -15.07
C VAL A 39 -16.39 -2.15 -14.26
N PRO A 40 -16.45 -2.23 -12.91
CA PRO A 40 -16.58 -1.04 -12.08
C PRO A 40 -15.43 -0.08 -12.37
N ASP A 41 -15.76 1.21 -12.56
CA ASP A 41 -14.76 2.27 -12.54
C ASP A 41 -13.96 2.20 -11.22
N GLU A 42 -12.65 2.45 -11.27
CA GLU A 42 -11.79 2.45 -10.08
C GLU A 42 -12.30 3.43 -9.02
N ASN A 43 -12.95 4.53 -9.44
CA ASN A 43 -13.57 5.52 -8.55
C ASN A 43 -14.72 4.98 -7.68
N ILE A 44 -15.17 3.74 -7.91
CA ILE A 44 -16.20 3.11 -7.06
C ILE A 44 -15.60 2.65 -5.73
N PHE A 45 -14.31 2.29 -5.72
CA PHE A 45 -13.57 1.88 -4.54
C PHE A 45 -13.25 3.13 -3.71
N PRO A 46 -13.80 3.27 -2.48
CA PRO A 46 -13.53 4.43 -1.65
C PRO A 46 -12.03 4.56 -1.35
N ASP A 47 -11.50 5.77 -1.47
CA ASP A 47 -10.17 6.09 -0.98
C ASP A 47 -10.14 5.95 0.55
N PHE A 48 -9.00 5.49 1.09
CA PHE A 48 -8.86 5.29 2.53
C PHE A 48 -8.95 6.61 3.31
N SER A 49 -8.51 7.72 2.74
CA SER A 49 -8.63 9.06 3.33
C SER A 49 -10.09 9.52 3.48
N GLU A 50 -11.02 8.96 2.70
CA GLU A 50 -12.46 9.24 2.80
C GLU A 50 -13.16 8.42 3.89
N LEU A 51 -12.50 7.38 4.43
CA LEU A 51 -13.07 6.53 5.45
C LEU A 51 -12.95 7.17 6.83
N SER A 52 -13.96 6.94 7.68
CA SER A 52 -13.89 7.36 9.08
C SER A 52 -12.69 6.70 9.78
N PRO A 53 -11.89 7.44 10.57
CA PRO A 53 -10.81 6.86 11.37
C PRO A 53 -11.27 5.73 12.32
N ASP A 54 -12.53 5.75 12.75
CA ASP A 54 -13.09 4.68 13.59
C ASP A 54 -13.19 3.34 12.86
N SER A 55 -13.33 3.35 11.54
CA SER A 55 -13.38 2.14 10.72
C SER A 55 -12.09 1.33 10.81
N PHE A 56 -10.93 1.98 10.95
CA PHE A 56 -9.63 1.31 11.05
C PHE A 56 -9.39 0.62 12.39
N ARG A 57 -10.32 0.76 13.36
CA ARG A 57 -10.31 0.02 14.63
C ARG A 57 -11.08 -1.28 14.58
N LEU A 58 -11.79 -1.55 13.48
CA LEU A 58 -12.51 -2.80 13.30
C LEU A 58 -11.51 -3.96 13.12
N PRO A 59 -11.86 -5.18 13.57
CA PRO A 59 -11.11 -6.37 13.20
C PRO A 59 -10.99 -6.49 11.67
N TYR A 60 -9.83 -6.96 11.20
CA TYR A 60 -9.47 -7.07 9.78
C TYR A 60 -10.62 -7.58 8.88
N ILE A 61 -11.20 -8.74 9.22
CA ILE A 61 -12.29 -9.35 8.45
C ILE A 61 -13.56 -8.51 8.47
N GLU A 62 -13.86 -7.84 9.58
CA GLU A 62 -15.04 -6.99 9.70
C GLU A 62 -14.90 -5.71 8.88
N PHE A 63 -13.71 -5.11 8.88
CA PHE A 63 -13.39 -3.96 8.04
C PHE A 63 -13.58 -4.29 6.56
N TRP A 64 -12.90 -5.31 6.07
CA TRP A 64 -12.93 -5.67 4.65
C TRP A 64 -14.31 -6.14 4.19
N ARG A 65 -15.05 -6.89 5.03
CA ARG A 65 -16.45 -7.22 4.77
C ARG A 65 -17.30 -5.95 4.62
N ALA A 66 -17.14 -4.98 5.52
CA ALA A 66 -17.91 -3.73 5.47
C ALA A 66 -17.56 -2.91 4.22
N TYR A 67 -16.27 -2.78 3.90
CA TYR A 67 -15.76 -2.10 2.71
C TYR A 67 -16.29 -2.75 1.42
N ASN A 68 -16.15 -4.07 1.28
CA ASN A 68 -16.65 -4.83 0.14
C ASN A 68 -18.18 -4.72 0.02
N MET A 69 -18.91 -4.77 1.14
CA MET A 69 -20.36 -4.58 1.12
C MET A 69 -20.78 -3.19 0.64
N MET A 70 -20.02 -2.13 0.94
CA MET A 70 -20.28 -0.78 0.40
C MET A 70 -20.17 -0.78 -1.13
N ILE A 71 -19.11 -1.38 -1.68
CA ILE A 71 -18.88 -1.46 -3.12
C ILE A 71 -19.99 -2.27 -3.80
N LEU A 72 -20.32 -3.46 -3.27
CA LEU A 72 -21.41 -4.30 -3.80
C LEU A 72 -22.74 -3.54 -3.87
N LYS A 73 -23.05 -2.70 -2.87
CA LYS A 73 -24.23 -1.84 -2.87
C LYS A 73 -24.13 -0.72 -3.90
N LYS A 74 -22.96 -0.07 -4.04
CA LYS A 74 -22.72 0.99 -5.03
C LYS A 74 -22.94 0.48 -6.46
N ILE A 75 -22.51 -0.74 -6.77
CA ILE A 75 -22.74 -1.35 -8.10
C ILE A 75 -24.15 -1.95 -8.27
N GLY A 76 -25.04 -1.76 -7.30
CA GLY A 76 -26.45 -2.13 -7.40
C GLY A 76 -26.74 -3.62 -7.24
N LEU A 77 -25.80 -4.43 -6.75
CA LEU A 77 -26.05 -5.83 -6.48
C LEU A 77 -27.07 -6.00 -5.35
N ARG A 78 -27.88 -7.07 -5.47
CA ARG A 78 -28.93 -7.43 -4.51
C ARG A 78 -28.78 -8.90 -4.12
N GLY A 79 -29.40 -9.30 -3.01
CA GLY A 79 -29.34 -10.67 -2.49
C GLY A 79 -28.41 -10.77 -1.29
N ASP A 80 -27.73 -11.91 -1.16
CA ASP A 80 -26.84 -12.19 -0.03
C ASP A 80 -25.48 -11.48 -0.20
N LEU A 81 -25.49 -10.17 -0.01
CA LEU A 81 -24.29 -9.33 -0.12
C LEU A 81 -23.25 -9.65 0.96
N LYS A 82 -23.69 -10.17 2.12
CA LYS A 82 -22.77 -10.57 3.18
C LYS A 82 -21.91 -11.73 2.71
N ARG A 83 -22.51 -12.77 2.13
CA ARG A 83 -21.77 -13.92 1.58
C ARG A 83 -20.77 -13.49 0.50
N LEU A 84 -21.15 -12.57 -0.38
CA LEU A 84 -20.25 -12.07 -1.42
C LEU A 84 -19.11 -11.21 -0.84
N ALA A 85 -19.40 -10.37 0.17
CA ALA A 85 -18.38 -9.59 0.86
C ALA A 85 -17.41 -10.47 1.65
N ASP A 86 -17.91 -11.56 2.25
CA ASP A 86 -17.09 -12.58 2.91
C ASP A 86 -16.13 -13.23 1.89
N ALA A 87 -16.65 -13.70 0.76
CA ALA A 87 -15.84 -14.27 -0.32
C ALA A 87 -14.78 -13.29 -0.85
N LEU A 88 -15.16 -12.04 -1.10
CA LEU A 88 -14.21 -11.00 -1.53
C LEU A 88 -13.10 -10.76 -0.51
N THR A 89 -13.39 -10.90 0.78
CA THR A 89 -12.40 -10.73 1.85
C THR A 89 -11.48 -11.92 1.96
N GLU A 90 -12.02 -13.14 1.88
CA GLU A 90 -11.27 -14.39 2.09
C GLU A 90 -10.45 -14.80 0.87
N GLU A 91 -10.95 -14.55 -0.34
CA GLU A 91 -10.35 -15.01 -1.60
C GLU A 91 -9.48 -13.94 -2.29
N TRP A 92 -9.35 -12.74 -1.70
CA TRP A 92 -8.70 -11.58 -2.33
C TRP A 92 -7.30 -11.92 -2.86
N TRP A 93 -6.43 -12.38 -1.96
CA TRP A 93 -5.02 -12.61 -2.26
C TRP A 93 -4.77 -13.82 -3.16
N ASP A 94 -5.71 -14.76 -3.24
CA ASP A 94 -5.67 -15.88 -4.20
C ASP A 94 -6.02 -15.44 -5.62
N ASN A 95 -6.71 -14.31 -5.75
CA ASN A 95 -7.14 -13.75 -7.03
C ASN A 95 -6.35 -12.50 -7.44
N ALA A 96 -5.41 -12.05 -6.61
CA ALA A 96 -4.73 -10.75 -6.76
C ALA A 96 -3.65 -10.69 -7.86
N GLU A 97 -3.15 -11.84 -8.35
CA GLU A 97 -1.96 -11.90 -9.21
C GLU A 97 -0.79 -11.09 -8.63
N LEU A 98 -0.59 -11.27 -7.33
CA LEU A 98 0.39 -10.54 -6.55
C LEU A 98 1.82 -10.96 -6.91
N GLU A 99 2.64 -9.99 -7.30
CA GLU A 99 4.06 -10.16 -7.62
C GLU A 99 4.88 -9.02 -7.02
N ALA A 100 6.12 -9.31 -6.61
CA ALA A 100 7.11 -8.25 -6.37
C ALA A 100 7.63 -7.70 -7.70
N TYR A 101 7.97 -6.41 -7.72
CA TYR A 101 8.76 -5.88 -8.83
C TYR A 101 10.14 -6.56 -8.88
N PRO A 102 10.68 -6.83 -10.09
CA PRO A 102 11.93 -7.60 -10.24
C PRO A 102 13.11 -7.05 -9.43
N GLU A 103 13.22 -5.73 -9.33
CA GLU A 103 14.29 -5.01 -8.65
C GLU A 103 14.11 -4.91 -7.13
N ALA A 104 12.91 -5.22 -6.59
CA ALA A 104 12.60 -4.95 -5.18
C ALA A 104 13.51 -5.72 -4.21
N HIS A 105 13.79 -7.00 -4.49
CA HIS A 105 14.66 -7.84 -3.64
C HIS A 105 16.10 -7.34 -3.63
N GLU A 106 16.64 -7.02 -4.80
CA GLU A 106 18.01 -6.53 -4.98
C GLU A 106 18.22 -5.24 -4.20
N VAL A 107 17.33 -4.27 -4.39
CA VAL A 107 17.45 -2.96 -3.74
C VAL A 107 17.34 -3.06 -2.22
N LEU A 108 16.45 -3.90 -1.69
CA LEU A 108 16.34 -4.10 -0.25
C LEU A 108 17.61 -4.74 0.35
N ASP A 109 18.26 -5.64 -0.40
CA ASP A 109 19.53 -6.24 0.02
C ASP A 109 20.68 -5.22 -0.04
N ASP A 110 20.74 -4.38 -1.06
CA ASP A 110 21.73 -3.30 -1.18
C ASP A 110 21.61 -2.28 -0.04
N LEU A 111 20.40 -1.83 0.26
CA LEU A 111 20.11 -0.90 1.36
C LEU A 111 20.55 -1.47 2.71
N ARG A 112 20.29 -2.76 2.94
CA ARG A 112 20.76 -3.47 4.14
C ARG A 112 22.29 -3.57 4.15
N GLY A 113 22.91 -3.83 3.00
CA GLY A 113 24.37 -3.92 2.84
C GLY A 113 25.10 -2.64 3.25
N ILE A 114 24.47 -1.47 3.03
CA ILE A 114 24.97 -0.16 3.46
C ILE A 114 24.44 0.28 4.84
N SER A 115 23.90 -0.64 5.63
CA SER A 115 23.43 -0.43 7.01
C SER A 115 22.31 0.60 7.17
N LEU A 116 21.48 0.77 6.14
CA LEU A 116 20.24 1.54 6.25
C LEU A 116 19.13 0.66 6.81
N LYS A 117 18.31 1.25 7.69
CA LYS A 117 17.08 0.61 8.12
C LYS A 117 16.04 0.66 7.01
N THR A 118 15.18 -0.33 6.95
CA THR A 118 14.10 -0.40 5.97
C THR A 118 12.75 -0.49 6.67
N GLY A 119 11.74 0.20 6.13
CA GLY A 119 10.40 0.20 6.70
C GLY A 119 9.30 0.19 5.66
N ILE A 120 8.13 -0.33 6.02
CA ILE A 120 6.89 -0.22 5.24
C ILE A 120 5.93 0.76 5.91
N VAL A 121 5.31 1.62 5.11
CA VAL A 121 4.18 2.46 5.49
C VAL A 121 3.10 2.31 4.43
N SER A 122 2.05 1.54 4.74
CA SER A 122 0.96 1.24 3.81
C SER A 122 -0.39 1.67 4.39
N ASN A 123 -1.32 2.05 3.52
CA ASN A 123 -2.72 2.25 3.88
C ASN A 123 -3.46 0.93 4.13
N GLY A 124 -2.89 -0.22 3.74
CA GLY A 124 -3.43 -1.54 4.08
C GLY A 124 -3.33 -1.85 5.58
N PHE A 125 -4.02 -2.90 6.01
CA PHE A 125 -3.93 -3.38 7.38
C PHE A 125 -2.65 -4.22 7.58
N GLN A 126 -2.23 -4.42 8.83
CA GLN A 126 -1.11 -5.30 9.17
C GLN A 126 -1.25 -6.72 8.62
N GLU A 127 -2.47 -7.26 8.53
CA GLU A 127 -2.70 -8.58 7.93
C GLU A 127 -2.48 -8.56 6.41
N ASP A 128 -2.88 -7.48 5.71
CA ASP A 128 -2.59 -7.31 4.27
C ASP A 128 -1.09 -7.26 4.02
N ILE A 129 -0.36 -6.47 4.81
CA ILE A 129 1.10 -6.37 4.70
C ILE A 129 1.75 -7.75 4.91
N ARG A 130 1.34 -8.48 5.94
CA ARG A 130 1.87 -9.82 6.23
C ARG A 130 1.62 -10.79 5.07
N GLU A 131 0.42 -10.79 4.50
CA GLU A 131 0.10 -11.69 3.40
C GLU A 131 0.87 -11.32 2.13
N ILE A 132 1.05 -10.02 1.86
CA ILE A 132 1.87 -9.52 0.75
C ILE A 132 3.32 -10.01 0.89
N LEU A 133 3.94 -9.77 2.04
CA LEU A 133 5.34 -10.14 2.27
C LEU A 133 5.57 -11.65 2.15
N ARG A 134 4.66 -12.45 2.71
CA ARG A 134 4.71 -13.91 2.66
C ARG A 134 4.62 -14.44 1.23
N ARG A 135 3.69 -13.91 0.42
CA ARG A 135 3.47 -14.37 -0.97
C ARG A 135 4.56 -13.92 -1.94
N THR A 136 5.15 -12.75 -1.70
CA THR A 136 6.19 -12.18 -2.57
C THR A 136 7.62 -12.54 -2.17
N GLY A 137 7.79 -13.24 -1.05
CA GLY A 137 9.09 -13.60 -0.51
C GLY A 137 9.86 -12.43 0.11
N LEU A 138 9.20 -11.29 0.34
CA LEU A 138 9.78 -10.11 0.96
C LEU A 138 9.77 -10.17 2.50
N ASP A 139 9.32 -11.28 3.07
CA ASP A 139 9.33 -11.52 4.51
C ASP A 139 10.76 -11.41 5.09
N GLY A 140 10.88 -10.78 6.27
CA GLY A 140 12.17 -10.54 6.92
C GLY A 140 13.09 -9.50 6.24
N LYS A 141 12.63 -8.83 5.16
CA LYS A 141 13.40 -7.77 4.50
C LYS A 141 13.35 -6.42 5.23
N PHE A 142 12.33 -6.18 6.07
CA PHE A 142 12.06 -4.89 6.72
C PHE A 142 12.27 -4.92 8.24
N ASP A 143 12.79 -3.83 8.80
CA ASP A 143 12.91 -3.64 10.26
C ASP A 143 11.56 -3.31 10.92
N VAL A 144 10.69 -2.61 10.19
CA VAL A 144 9.37 -2.18 10.66
C VAL A 144 8.36 -2.26 9.52
N ALA A 145 7.15 -2.73 9.81
CA ALA A 145 5.99 -2.57 8.94
C ALA A 145 4.88 -1.84 9.71
N VAL A 146 4.24 -0.86 9.06
CA VAL A 146 3.13 -0.06 9.61
C VAL A 146 1.97 -0.07 8.64
N GLY A 147 0.81 -0.51 9.13
CA GLY A 147 -0.47 -0.42 8.44
C GLY A 147 -1.34 0.70 9.02
N VAL A 148 -2.46 0.96 8.37
CA VAL A 148 -3.42 1.97 8.84
C VAL A 148 -3.98 1.65 10.23
N ASP A 149 -4.13 0.36 10.55
CA ASP A 149 -4.65 -0.15 11.83
C ASP A 149 -3.65 -0.01 13.00
N ASP A 150 -2.36 0.18 12.71
CA ASP A 150 -1.37 0.59 13.73
C ASP A 150 -1.52 2.07 14.11
N ALA A 151 -1.67 2.94 13.10
CA ALA A 151 -1.56 4.39 13.26
C ALA A 151 -2.91 5.09 13.47
N GLY A 152 -4.01 4.42 13.10
CA GLY A 152 -5.38 4.94 13.16
C GLY A 152 -5.74 5.97 12.08
N ARG A 153 -4.79 6.32 11.19
CA ARG A 153 -5.00 7.20 10.05
C ARG A 153 -4.13 6.76 8.86
N PRO A 154 -4.67 6.80 7.63
CA PRO A 154 -3.91 6.47 6.43
C PRO A 154 -3.03 7.64 6.01
N LYS A 155 -2.08 7.39 5.12
CA LYS A 155 -1.46 8.42 4.28
C LYS A 155 -2.55 9.19 3.51
N PRO A 156 -2.42 10.52 3.31
CA PRO A 156 -1.24 11.36 3.55
C PRO A 156 -1.06 11.89 4.99
N HIS A 157 -1.82 11.42 5.98
CA HIS A 157 -1.72 11.94 7.34
C HIS A 157 -0.36 11.65 7.98
N ALA A 158 0.26 12.67 8.58
CA ALA A 158 1.62 12.58 9.15
C ALA A 158 1.77 11.53 10.27
N GLU A 159 0.67 11.14 10.91
CA GLU A 159 0.60 10.19 12.02
C GLU A 159 1.18 8.83 11.64
N ILE A 160 0.88 8.29 10.45
CA ILE A 160 1.35 6.96 10.03
C ILE A 160 2.86 6.93 9.78
N PHE A 161 3.39 7.98 9.13
CA PHE A 161 4.83 8.15 8.93
C PHE A 161 5.56 8.33 10.26
N SER A 162 5.02 9.19 11.14
CA SER A 162 5.58 9.45 12.46
C SER A 162 5.65 8.19 13.32
N PHE A 163 4.63 7.33 13.21
CA PHE A 163 4.58 6.05 13.90
C PHE A 163 5.69 5.10 13.42
N ALA A 164 5.88 4.98 12.10
CA ALA A 164 6.97 4.17 11.52
C ALA A 164 8.36 4.69 11.93
N LEU A 165 8.59 5.99 11.84
CA LEU A 165 9.85 6.63 12.25
C LEU A 165 10.15 6.42 13.74
N LYS A 166 9.13 6.49 14.60
CA LYS A 166 9.25 6.21 16.04
C LYS A 166 9.64 4.75 16.30
N LYS A 167 9.01 3.78 15.62
CA LYS A 167 9.39 2.36 15.72
C LYS A 167 10.84 2.13 15.25
N LEU A 168 11.26 2.80 14.18
CA LEU A 168 12.63 2.73 13.65
C LEU A 168 13.67 3.47 14.51
N GLY A 169 13.25 4.42 15.35
CA GLY A 169 14.14 5.26 16.14
C GLY A 169 14.98 6.22 15.29
N VAL A 170 14.43 6.72 14.19
CA VAL A 170 15.10 7.65 13.26
C VAL A 170 14.33 8.97 13.15
N LYS A 171 15.02 10.04 12.73
CA LYS A 171 14.39 11.34 12.53
C LYS A 171 13.83 11.48 11.11
N PRO A 172 12.75 12.25 10.90
CA PRO A 172 12.16 12.43 9.56
C PRO A 172 13.18 12.87 8.51
N HIS A 173 14.00 13.90 8.81
CA HIS A 173 15.00 14.43 7.88
C HIS A 173 16.18 13.49 7.58
N GLN A 174 16.28 12.34 8.26
CA GLN A 174 17.27 11.29 8.01
C GLN A 174 16.66 10.10 7.25
N SER A 175 15.43 10.26 6.76
CA SER A 175 14.64 9.17 6.19
C SER A 175 14.16 9.54 4.79
N LEU A 176 14.39 8.64 3.84
CA LEU A 176 13.81 8.69 2.50
C LEU A 176 12.48 7.92 2.54
N PHE A 177 11.43 8.44 1.89
CA PHE A 177 10.19 7.72 1.66
C PHE A 177 10.00 7.51 0.15
N VAL A 178 9.78 6.27 -0.26
CA VAL A 178 9.57 5.90 -1.67
C VAL A 178 8.16 5.37 -1.83
N GLY A 179 7.38 5.99 -2.71
CA GLY A 179 6.01 5.60 -3.02
C GLY A 179 5.63 6.01 -4.43
N ASP A 180 4.49 5.55 -4.94
CA ASP A 180 4.02 5.81 -6.30
C ASP A 180 2.87 6.81 -6.36
N ASP A 181 2.24 7.14 -5.23
CA ASP A 181 1.14 8.10 -5.20
C ASP A 181 1.61 9.54 -4.89
N PRO A 182 1.34 10.54 -5.75
CA PRO A 182 1.76 11.91 -5.51
C PRO A 182 1.23 12.52 -4.21
N GLU A 183 -0.04 12.26 -3.85
CA GLU A 183 -0.69 12.88 -2.70
C GLU A 183 -0.37 12.08 -1.43
N ALA A 184 -0.74 10.80 -1.41
CA ALA A 184 -0.59 9.93 -0.25
C ALA A 184 0.89 9.74 0.11
N ASP A 185 1.76 9.48 -0.86
CA ASP A 185 3.15 9.13 -0.60
C ASP A 185 4.07 10.34 -0.63
N TYR A 186 4.10 11.09 -1.74
CA TYR A 186 5.09 12.15 -1.91
C TYR A 186 4.77 13.35 -1.02
N GLU A 187 3.59 13.94 -1.18
CA GLU A 187 3.15 15.10 -0.40
C GLU A 187 2.93 14.74 1.08
N GLY A 188 2.36 13.56 1.35
CA GLY A 188 2.22 13.03 2.71
C GLY A 188 3.56 12.89 3.45
N ALA A 189 4.56 12.28 2.81
CA ALA A 189 5.89 12.13 3.40
C ALA A 189 6.62 13.48 3.55
N GLU A 190 6.48 14.39 2.58
CA GLU A 190 7.03 15.74 2.68
C GLU A 190 6.42 16.51 3.85
N GLY A 191 5.09 16.47 4.00
CA GLY A 191 4.36 17.07 5.11
C GLY A 191 4.75 16.51 6.47
N ALA A 192 5.14 15.23 6.53
CA ALA A 192 5.69 14.59 7.73
C ALA A 192 7.20 14.87 7.96
N GLY A 193 7.85 15.61 7.06
CA GLY A 193 9.26 16.02 7.15
C GLY A 193 10.27 14.98 6.68
N LEU A 194 9.83 13.92 6.00
CA LEU A 194 10.69 12.97 5.31
C LEU A 194 11.18 13.57 3.98
N LYS A 195 12.15 12.92 3.35
CA LYS A 195 12.53 13.22 1.95
C LYS A 195 11.75 12.27 1.04
N PRO A 196 10.80 12.76 0.22
CA PRO A 196 10.07 11.88 -0.68
C PRO A 196 10.84 11.62 -1.98
N LEU A 197 10.59 10.45 -2.56
CA LEU A 197 11.00 10.05 -3.89
C LEU A 197 9.84 9.31 -4.53
N LEU A 198 9.32 9.83 -5.65
CA LEU A 198 8.18 9.25 -6.35
C LEU A 198 8.67 8.19 -7.33
N ILE A 199 8.12 6.99 -7.30
CA ILE A 199 8.37 6.00 -8.35
C ILE A 199 7.29 6.07 -9.43
N ASP A 200 7.69 6.47 -10.64
CA ASP A 200 6.83 6.67 -11.80
C ASP A 200 7.39 5.88 -12.97
N ARG A 201 7.21 4.55 -12.92
CA ARG A 201 7.81 3.59 -13.86
C ARG A 201 7.43 3.88 -15.32
N ASP A 202 6.21 4.34 -15.53
CA ASP A 202 5.62 4.56 -16.86
C ASP A 202 5.70 6.03 -17.33
N ASP A 203 6.32 6.92 -16.55
CA ASP A 203 6.40 8.37 -16.81
C ASP A 203 5.04 9.03 -17.05
N ARG A 204 4.05 8.69 -16.22
CA ARG A 204 2.67 9.17 -16.37
C ARG A 204 2.33 10.31 -15.43
N ILE A 205 3.18 10.59 -14.45
CA ILE A 205 2.90 11.60 -13.44
C ILE A 205 3.52 12.93 -13.86
N ASP A 206 2.63 13.88 -14.16
CA ASP A 206 2.98 15.27 -14.41
C ASP A 206 3.27 16.01 -13.10
N GLY A 207 4.22 16.94 -13.12
CA GLY A 207 4.56 17.79 -11.97
C GLY A 207 6.04 17.82 -11.64
N SER A 208 6.40 18.70 -10.72
CA SER A 208 7.79 18.93 -10.30
C SER A 208 8.20 18.00 -9.15
N TYR A 209 8.01 16.70 -9.32
CA TYR A 209 8.38 15.68 -8.33
C TYR A 209 9.83 15.24 -8.52
N ARG A 210 10.50 14.85 -7.43
CA ARG A 210 11.72 14.02 -7.54
C ARG A 210 11.27 12.60 -7.88
N LYS A 211 11.50 12.19 -9.13
CA LYS A 211 11.03 10.92 -9.67
C LYS A 211 12.18 9.95 -9.94
N ILE A 212 11.90 8.68 -9.76
CA ILE A 212 12.68 7.54 -10.28
C ILE A 212 11.74 6.67 -11.12
N ARG A 213 12.29 5.87 -12.04
CA ARG A 213 11.53 4.89 -12.83
C ARG A 213 11.83 3.46 -12.41
N ASP A 214 12.89 3.27 -11.65
CA ASP A 214 13.35 1.98 -11.16
C ASP A 214 13.85 2.13 -9.73
N LEU A 215 13.54 1.18 -8.83
CA LEU A 215 13.97 1.27 -7.43
C LEU A 215 15.49 1.31 -7.27
N ARG A 216 16.27 0.81 -8.24
CA ARG A 216 17.75 0.86 -8.17
C ARG A 216 18.28 2.29 -8.17
N GLU A 217 17.54 3.23 -8.76
CA GLU A 217 17.89 4.65 -8.77
C GLU A 217 17.85 5.27 -7.36
N ILE A 218 17.22 4.62 -6.36
CA ILE A 218 17.26 5.09 -4.95
C ILE A 218 18.69 5.33 -4.48
N LEU A 219 19.63 4.48 -4.91
CA LEU A 219 21.03 4.55 -4.49
C LEU A 219 21.71 5.86 -4.91
N ASP A 220 21.23 6.52 -5.96
CA ASP A 220 21.76 7.82 -6.42
C ASP A 220 21.35 8.99 -5.52
N TYR A 221 20.42 8.76 -4.58
CA TYR A 221 19.88 9.77 -3.66
C TYR A 221 20.36 9.63 -2.21
N LEU A 222 21.17 8.61 -1.89
CA LEU A 222 21.62 8.28 -0.53
C LEU A 222 22.96 8.91 -0.15
#